data_AF-A0A3D4TGY7-F1
#
_entry.id   AF-A0A3D4TGY7-F1
#
_cell.length_a   1.000
_cell.length_b   1.000
_cell.length_c   1.000
_cell.angle_alpha   90.00
_cell.angle_beta   90.00
_cell.angle_gamma   90.00
#
_symmetry.space_group_name_H-M   'P 1'
#
loop_
_entity.id
_entity.type
_entity.pdbx_description
1 polymer ?
#
loop_
_entity_poly.entity_id
_entity_poly.type
_entity_poly.pdbx_seq_one_letter_code
_entity_poly.pdbx_strand_id
1 'polypeptide(L)'
;MQQKTLLYKLTHTKFGLEFIKALAPITGKHLKLFLKNPTSNFGDFCNEKEKKLKEISHYYNLLQTAVSDLDIVLTFLKIEDRKAILQIFPTLESQEQYYRYHLENFIIRIITITDIIGKLGNSIFETGIPEEKCNGYTFKEKIKTTDLNCSALVERLLLETKEIKDKRHNKIHTGVTKIGYLEGIVFWDELTKIIESEADPILEVLTDTNIQEEIELLEKDIRYVIDLVIDFTDYATDKFIEISNR
;
A
#
# COMPACT_ATOMS: atom_id res chain seq x y z
N MET A 1 -11.83 -21.17 7.71
CA MET A 1 -10.78 -20.40 8.40
C MET A 1 -10.71 -19.05 7.71
N GLN A 2 -11.15 -17.93 8.34
CA GLN A 2 -11.12 -16.62 7.69
C GLN A 2 -9.68 -16.27 7.31
N GLN A 3 -9.44 -15.97 6.03
CA GLN A 3 -8.13 -15.54 5.55
C GLN A 3 -7.82 -14.20 6.21
N LYS A 4 -6.69 -14.11 6.92
CA LYS A 4 -6.27 -12.87 7.58
C LYS A 4 -5.94 -11.82 6.51
N THR A 5 -6.49 -10.61 6.66
CA THR A 5 -6.26 -9.47 5.76
C THR A 5 -4.79 -9.05 5.76
N LEU A 6 -4.36 -8.32 4.73
CA LEU A 6 -3.00 -7.78 4.67
C LEU A 6 -2.73 -6.83 5.84
N LEU A 7 -3.72 -5.99 6.19
CA LEU A 7 -3.62 -5.11 7.35
C LEU A 7 -3.45 -5.89 8.66
N TYR A 8 -4.15 -7.02 8.83
CA TYR A 8 -3.98 -7.87 10.01
C TYR A 8 -2.54 -8.36 10.11
N LYS A 9 -1.96 -8.83 9.00
CA LYS A 9 -0.55 -9.28 8.97
C LYS A 9 0.39 -8.18 9.42
N LEU A 10 0.25 -6.97 8.88
CA LEU A 10 1.12 -5.82 9.23
C LEU A 10 1.03 -5.43 10.71
N THR A 11 -0.20 -5.37 11.25
CA THR A 11 -0.46 -4.84 12.60
C THR A 11 -0.13 -5.82 13.73
N HIS A 12 -0.09 -7.13 13.44
CA HIS A 12 0.18 -8.18 14.43
C HIS A 12 1.65 -8.64 14.43
N THR A 13 2.55 -7.82 13.91
CA THR A 13 4.01 -7.98 13.95
C THR A 13 4.59 -7.55 15.30
N LYS A 14 5.89 -7.82 15.54
CA LYS A 14 6.58 -7.33 16.74
C LYS A 14 6.53 -5.79 16.76
N PHE A 15 6.80 -5.16 15.62
CA PHE A 15 6.72 -3.72 15.48
C PHE A 15 5.32 -3.17 15.83
N GLY A 16 4.26 -3.75 15.26
CA GLY A 16 2.88 -3.30 15.47
C GLY A 16 2.44 -3.37 16.94
N LEU A 17 2.86 -4.40 17.67
CA LEU A 17 2.56 -4.55 19.09
C LEU A 17 3.30 -3.51 19.94
N GLU A 18 4.60 -3.29 19.68
CA GLU A 18 5.39 -2.29 20.40
C GLU A 18 4.91 -0.86 20.09
N PHE A 19 4.49 -0.62 18.85
CA PHE A 19 3.89 0.65 18.44
C PHE A 19 2.68 1.01 19.30
N ILE A 20 1.75 0.07 19.51
CA ILE A 20 0.57 0.28 20.33
C ILE A 20 0.97 0.52 21.80
N LYS A 21 1.91 -0.27 22.34
CA LYS A 21 2.39 -0.12 23.72
C LYS A 21 3.00 1.27 23.97
N ALA A 22 3.78 1.78 23.02
CA ALA A 22 4.42 3.09 23.14
C ALA A 22 3.40 4.24 23.08
N LEU A 23 2.41 4.16 22.18
CA LEU A 23 1.47 5.26 21.95
C LEU A 23 0.27 5.29 22.89
N ALA A 24 -0.25 4.14 23.35
CA ALA A 24 -1.46 4.10 24.16
C ALA A 24 -1.38 4.97 25.45
N PRO A 25 -0.27 4.97 26.21
CA PRO A 25 -0.13 5.85 27.38
C PRO A 25 -0.13 7.34 27.01
N ILE A 26 0.51 7.70 25.90
CA ILE A 26 0.61 9.09 25.41
C ILE A 26 -0.77 9.59 24.99
N THR A 27 -1.49 8.80 24.19
CA THR A 27 -2.85 9.11 23.77
C THR A 27 -3.79 9.29 24.97
N GLY A 28 -3.70 8.40 25.97
CA GLY A 28 -4.51 8.50 27.19
C GLY A 28 -4.17 9.75 28.02
N LYS A 29 -2.88 10.09 28.14
CA LYS A 29 -2.43 11.32 28.81
C LYS A 29 -2.94 12.56 28.09
N HIS A 30 -2.80 12.63 26.78
CA HIS A 30 -3.19 13.80 25.99
C HIS A 30 -4.71 13.96 25.92
N LEU A 31 -5.48 12.88 25.83
CA LEU A 31 -6.95 12.93 25.93
C LEU A 31 -7.40 13.53 27.26
N LYS A 32 -6.77 13.15 28.38
CA LYS A 32 -7.06 13.74 29.70
C LYS A 32 -6.73 15.23 29.76
N LEU A 33 -5.67 15.68 29.10
CA LEU A 33 -5.30 17.10 29.04
C LEU A 33 -6.30 17.90 28.18
N PHE A 34 -6.66 17.36 27.02
CA PHE A 34 -7.64 17.97 26.12
C PHE A 34 -9.01 18.11 26.79
N LEU A 35 -9.50 17.08 27.50
CA LEU A 35 -10.76 17.16 28.24
C LEU A 35 -10.75 18.23 29.35
N LYS A 36 -9.58 18.58 29.89
CA LYS A 36 -9.44 19.66 30.88
C LYS A 36 -9.34 21.04 30.23
N ASN A 37 -8.76 21.14 29.04
CA ASN A 37 -8.57 22.38 28.29
C ASN A 37 -8.94 22.18 26.81
N PRO A 38 -10.24 22.21 26.45
CA PRO A 38 -10.71 21.84 25.11
C PRO A 38 -10.27 22.78 23.98
N THR A 39 -9.78 23.98 24.33
CA THR A 39 -9.33 25.00 23.39
C THR A 39 -7.84 24.90 23.07
N SER A 40 -7.09 24.02 23.74
CA SER A 40 -5.66 23.86 23.53
C SER A 40 -5.36 22.91 22.36
N ASN A 41 -4.35 23.23 21.55
CA ASN A 41 -3.95 22.34 20.46
C ASN A 41 -3.16 21.14 21.01
N PHE A 42 -3.40 19.96 20.45
CA PHE A 42 -2.77 18.70 20.88
C PHE A 42 -1.22 18.76 20.84
N GLY A 43 -0.65 19.53 19.91
CA GLY A 43 0.81 19.68 19.77
C GLY A 43 1.48 20.45 20.91
N ASP A 44 0.73 21.27 21.65
CA ASP A 44 1.28 22.22 22.63
C ASP A 44 1.79 21.51 23.90
N PHE A 45 1.36 20.27 24.13
CA PHE A 45 1.72 19.48 25.31
C PHE A 45 2.73 18.36 25.02
N CYS A 46 3.20 18.25 23.78
CA CYS A 46 4.12 17.20 23.37
C CYS A 46 5.58 17.58 23.71
N ASN A 47 6.27 16.74 24.48
CA ASN A 47 7.73 16.82 24.57
C ASN A 47 8.40 16.28 23.27
N GLU A 48 9.71 16.45 23.12
CA GLU A 48 10.42 16.03 21.88
C GLU A 48 10.24 14.55 21.53
N LYS A 49 10.23 13.67 22.54
CA LYS A 49 9.94 12.25 22.36
C LYS A 49 8.51 12.03 21.85
N GLU A 50 7.52 12.66 22.46
CA GLU A 50 6.11 12.55 22.06
C GLU A 50 5.89 13.10 20.64
N LYS A 51 6.58 14.20 20.27
CA LYS A 51 6.58 14.71 18.90
C LYS A 51 7.16 13.69 17.93
N LYS A 52 8.27 13.03 18.30
CA LYS A 52 8.90 12.01 17.48
C LYS A 52 8.02 10.78 17.29
N LEU A 53 7.43 10.28 18.36
CA LEU A 53 6.49 9.16 18.33
C LEU A 53 5.23 9.50 17.52
N LYS A 54 4.78 10.76 17.56
CA LYS A 54 3.66 11.23 16.72
C LYS A 54 4.03 11.26 15.23
N GLU A 55 5.25 11.65 14.88
CA GLU A 55 5.76 11.60 13.50
C GLU A 55 5.80 10.15 12.98
N ILE A 56 6.36 9.23 13.77
CA ILE A 56 6.39 7.80 13.45
C ILE A 56 4.96 7.25 13.34
N SER A 57 4.06 7.66 14.25
CA SER A 57 2.64 7.31 14.22
C SER A 57 1.96 7.76 12.94
N HIS A 58 2.22 8.97 12.49
CA HIS A 58 1.68 9.49 11.24
C HIS A 58 2.05 8.59 10.06
N TYR A 59 3.34 8.29 9.86
CA TYR A 59 3.78 7.47 8.73
C TYR A 59 3.35 6.00 8.85
N TYR A 60 3.37 5.42 10.04
CA TYR A 60 2.91 4.05 10.23
C TYR A 60 1.40 3.91 10.01
N ASN A 61 0.60 4.91 10.38
CA ASN A 61 -0.82 4.94 10.06
C ASN A 61 -1.07 5.09 8.56
N LEU A 62 -0.30 5.95 7.87
CA LEU A 62 -0.37 6.04 6.40
C LEU A 62 -0.02 4.70 5.74
N LEU A 63 0.96 3.97 6.28
CA LEU A 63 1.31 2.64 5.80
C LEU A 63 0.14 1.67 5.99
N GLN A 64 -0.47 1.64 7.17
CA GLN A 64 -1.66 0.82 7.45
C GLN A 64 -2.81 1.14 6.49
N THR A 65 -3.08 2.41 6.22
CA THR A 65 -4.10 2.83 5.24
C THR A 65 -3.75 2.32 3.84
N ALA A 66 -2.51 2.50 3.38
CA ALA A 66 -2.10 2.04 2.06
C ALA A 66 -2.21 0.51 1.91
N VAL A 67 -1.89 -0.26 2.96
CA VAL A 67 -2.05 -1.71 2.99
C VAL A 67 -3.52 -2.13 3.03
N SER A 68 -4.35 -1.43 3.82
CA SER A 68 -5.80 -1.68 3.85
C SER A 68 -6.46 -1.40 2.51
N ASP A 69 -6.02 -0.37 1.79
CA ASP A 69 -6.53 -0.05 0.46
C ASP A 69 -6.19 -1.13 -0.56
N LEU A 70 -5.09 -1.87 -0.39
CA LEU A 70 -4.79 -3.04 -1.23
C LEU A 70 -5.77 -4.19 -1.01
N ASP A 71 -6.20 -4.44 0.24
CA ASP A 71 -7.27 -5.42 0.51
C ASP A 71 -8.58 -5.01 -0.19
N ILE A 72 -8.89 -3.70 -0.22
CA ILE A 72 -10.06 -3.15 -0.91
C ILE A 72 -9.94 -3.33 -2.42
N VAL A 73 -8.78 -3.02 -3.01
CA VAL A 73 -8.55 -3.22 -4.45
C VAL A 73 -8.73 -4.69 -4.84
N LEU A 74 -8.15 -5.63 -4.07
CA LEU A 74 -8.34 -7.06 -4.30
C LEU A 74 -9.80 -7.49 -4.22
N THR A 75 -10.56 -6.91 -3.29
CA THR A 75 -12.00 -7.18 -3.14
C THR A 75 -12.77 -6.77 -4.39
N PHE A 76 -12.49 -5.58 -4.95
CA PHE A 76 -13.16 -5.12 -6.17
C PHE A 76 -12.71 -5.90 -7.42
N LEU A 77 -11.43 -6.25 -7.52
CA LEU A 77 -10.97 -7.08 -8.64
C LEU A 77 -11.64 -8.45 -8.65
N LYS A 78 -11.93 -9.04 -7.48
CA LYS A 78 -12.59 -10.35 -7.33
C LYS A 78 -14.11 -10.26 -7.32
N ILE A 79 -14.70 -9.36 -8.11
CA ILE A 79 -16.16 -9.26 -8.22
C ILE A 79 -16.76 -10.60 -8.66
N GLU A 80 -17.74 -11.10 -7.92
CA GLU A 80 -18.29 -12.45 -8.13
C GLU A 80 -19.01 -12.60 -9.48
N ASP A 81 -19.72 -11.54 -9.91
CA ASP A 81 -20.42 -11.50 -11.19
C ASP A 81 -19.91 -10.34 -12.05
N ARG A 82 -19.00 -10.67 -12.97
CA ARG A 82 -18.42 -9.71 -13.92
C ARG A 82 -19.49 -9.11 -14.85
N LYS A 83 -20.54 -9.85 -15.22
CA LYS A 83 -21.59 -9.35 -16.13
C LYS A 83 -22.43 -8.26 -15.51
N ALA A 84 -22.54 -8.26 -14.19
CA ALA A 84 -23.27 -7.24 -13.45
C ALA A 84 -22.52 -5.90 -13.36
N ILE A 85 -21.22 -5.84 -13.71
CA ILE A 85 -20.39 -4.63 -13.55
C ILE A 85 -21.05 -3.39 -14.16
N LEU A 86 -21.50 -3.46 -15.43
CA LEU A 86 -22.10 -2.30 -16.10
C LEU A 86 -23.50 -1.95 -15.58
N GLN A 87 -24.18 -2.91 -14.94
CA GLN A 87 -25.47 -2.66 -14.30
C GLN A 87 -25.27 -1.97 -12.94
N ILE A 88 -24.26 -2.39 -12.18
CA ILE A 88 -23.89 -1.83 -10.87
C ILE A 88 -23.22 -0.46 -11.05
N PHE A 89 -22.40 -0.30 -12.08
CA PHE A 89 -21.62 0.91 -12.37
C PHE A 89 -21.95 1.44 -13.78
N PRO A 90 -23.15 2.04 -13.98
CA PRO A 90 -23.66 2.41 -15.29
C PRO A 90 -22.91 3.56 -15.97
N THR A 91 -22.03 4.25 -15.25
CA THR A 91 -21.18 5.32 -15.81
C THR A 91 -19.91 4.79 -16.47
N LEU A 92 -19.63 3.49 -16.35
CA LEU A 92 -18.49 2.87 -17.03
C LEU A 92 -18.85 2.55 -18.48
N GLU A 93 -17.89 2.79 -19.37
CA GLU A 93 -17.99 2.51 -20.80
C GLU A 93 -17.77 1.02 -21.10
N SER A 94 -17.00 0.33 -20.27
CA SER A 94 -16.71 -1.10 -20.42
C SER A 94 -16.33 -1.76 -19.09
N GLN A 95 -16.42 -3.08 -19.05
CA GLN A 95 -15.91 -3.93 -17.98
C GLN A 95 -14.38 -3.87 -17.95
N GLU A 96 -13.72 -3.76 -19.10
CA GLU A 96 -12.29 -3.50 -19.14
C GLU A 96 -11.92 -2.22 -18.38
N GLN A 97 -12.73 -1.14 -18.51
CA GLN A 97 -12.51 0.11 -17.78
C GLN A 97 -12.59 -0.09 -16.26
N TYR A 98 -13.48 -0.97 -15.78
CA TYR A 98 -13.58 -1.33 -14.37
C TYR A 98 -12.27 -1.92 -13.84
N TYR A 99 -11.77 -2.98 -14.48
CA TYR A 99 -10.53 -3.65 -14.06
C TYR A 99 -9.34 -2.72 -14.16
N ARG A 100 -9.25 -1.94 -15.25
CA ARG A 100 -8.20 -0.94 -15.45
C ARG A 100 -8.17 0.07 -14.31
N TYR A 101 -9.32 0.59 -13.90
CA TYR A 101 -9.42 1.55 -12.79
C TYR A 101 -8.88 0.97 -11.48
N HIS A 102 -9.25 -0.27 -11.14
CA HIS A 102 -8.80 -0.89 -9.88
C HIS A 102 -7.31 -1.27 -9.92
N LEU A 103 -6.79 -1.74 -11.05
CA LEU A 103 -5.36 -2.01 -11.22
C LEU A 103 -4.51 -0.73 -11.12
N GLU A 104 -5.02 0.40 -11.60
CA GLU A 104 -4.32 1.69 -11.43
C GLU A 104 -4.25 2.12 -9.96
N ASN A 105 -5.33 1.90 -9.20
CA ASN A 105 -5.33 2.14 -7.76
C ASN A 105 -4.31 1.23 -7.05
N PHE A 106 -4.21 -0.04 -7.44
CA PHE A 106 -3.15 -0.94 -6.96
C PHE A 106 -1.74 -0.35 -7.20
N ILE A 107 -1.42 0.06 -8.44
CA ILE A 107 -0.12 0.63 -8.80
C ILE A 107 0.21 1.84 -7.93
N ILE A 108 -0.76 2.73 -7.72
CA ILE A 108 -0.59 3.91 -6.87
C ILE A 108 -0.24 3.49 -5.44
N ARG A 109 -0.98 2.54 -4.86
CA ARG A 109 -0.77 2.10 -3.48
C ARG A 109 0.58 1.44 -3.26
N ILE A 110 1.04 0.60 -4.18
CA ILE A 110 2.38 -0.01 -4.09
C ILE A 110 3.48 1.06 -4.08
N ILE A 111 3.38 2.07 -4.95
CA ILE A 111 4.39 3.13 -5.01
C ILE A 111 4.33 4.00 -3.75
N THR A 112 3.12 4.33 -3.28
CA THR A 112 2.92 5.05 -2.02
C THR A 112 3.55 4.31 -0.83
N ILE A 113 3.47 2.98 -0.77
CA ILE A 113 4.14 2.18 0.27
C ILE A 113 5.65 2.44 0.27
N THR A 114 6.31 2.45 -0.90
CA THR A 114 7.76 2.68 -0.97
C THR A 114 8.18 4.05 -0.45
N ASP A 115 7.37 5.08 -0.73
CA ASP A 115 7.61 6.44 -0.23
C ASP A 115 7.40 6.52 1.29
N ILE A 116 6.31 5.92 1.79
CA ILE A 116 6.02 5.85 3.23
C ILE A 116 7.12 5.12 3.98
N ILE A 117 7.64 4.01 3.46
CA ILE A 117 8.75 3.27 4.07
C ILE A 117 10.00 4.15 4.19
N GLY A 118 10.33 4.91 3.15
CA GLY A 118 11.43 5.88 3.21
C GLY A 118 11.22 6.94 4.29
N LYS A 119 10.02 7.50 4.40
CA LYS A 119 9.69 8.51 5.43
C LYS A 119 9.69 7.94 6.84
N LEU A 120 9.04 6.78 7.03
CA LEU A 120 9.02 6.05 8.31
C LEU A 120 10.43 5.69 8.75
N GLY A 121 11.25 5.18 7.84
CA GLY A 121 12.66 4.88 8.08
C GLY A 121 13.46 6.13 8.46
N ASN A 122 13.29 7.23 7.74
CA ASN A 122 13.94 8.50 8.08
C ASN A 122 13.56 8.99 9.47
N SER A 123 12.31 8.79 9.88
CA SER A 123 11.87 9.11 11.24
C SER A 123 12.49 8.18 12.28
N ILE A 124 12.48 6.86 12.07
CA ILE A 124 13.00 5.88 13.06
C ILE A 124 14.52 5.91 13.17
N PHE A 125 15.24 6.03 12.06
CA PHE A 125 16.70 5.99 12.03
C PHE A 125 17.35 7.38 12.06
N GLU A 126 16.54 8.45 12.14
CA GLU A 126 16.99 9.84 12.27
C GLU A 126 17.99 10.25 11.18
N THR A 127 17.77 9.82 9.94
CA THR A 127 18.73 10.07 8.84
C THR A 127 18.79 11.54 8.38
N GLY A 128 17.89 12.39 8.87
CA GLY A 128 17.91 13.83 8.68
C GLY A 128 17.56 14.30 7.26
N ILE A 129 16.88 13.45 6.48
CA ILE A 129 16.48 13.79 5.10
C ILE A 129 15.29 14.76 5.18
N PRO A 130 15.33 15.90 4.48
CA PRO A 130 14.17 16.80 4.39
C PRO A 130 12.95 16.08 3.82
N GLU A 131 11.77 16.29 4.40
CA GLU A 131 10.57 15.51 4.07
C GLU A 131 10.23 15.53 2.58
N GLU A 132 10.32 16.70 1.94
CA GLU A 132 10.05 16.90 0.51
C GLU A 132 10.95 16.06 -0.41
N LYS A 133 12.13 15.69 0.09
CA LYS A 133 13.13 14.89 -0.63
C LYS A 133 13.16 13.45 -0.15
N CYS A 134 12.36 13.09 0.85
CA CYS A 134 12.43 11.79 1.49
C CYS A 134 11.49 10.79 0.80
N ASN A 135 12.09 9.86 0.06
CA ASN A 135 11.47 8.66 -0.50
C ASN A 135 12.33 7.43 -0.22
N GLY A 136 11.84 6.25 -0.61
CA GLY A 136 12.55 4.98 -0.39
C GLY A 136 13.97 4.96 -0.95
N TYR A 137 14.22 5.54 -2.13
CA TYR A 137 15.56 5.57 -2.74
C TYR A 137 16.52 6.48 -1.97
N THR A 138 16.09 7.70 -1.64
CA THR A 138 16.93 8.64 -0.89
C THR A 138 17.22 8.12 0.51
N PHE A 139 16.25 7.47 1.14
CA PHE A 139 16.44 6.84 2.44
C PHE A 139 17.45 5.68 2.34
N LYS A 140 17.27 4.78 1.38
CA LYS A 140 18.19 3.66 1.11
C LYS A 140 19.64 4.12 0.97
N GLU A 141 19.88 5.13 0.14
CA GLU A 141 21.24 5.66 -0.08
C GLU A 141 21.83 6.31 1.18
N LYS A 142 21.01 7.02 1.95
CA LYS A 142 21.46 7.67 3.19
C LYS A 142 21.79 6.63 4.28
N ILE A 143 20.89 5.68 4.52
CA ILE A 143 21.03 4.67 5.58
C ILE A 143 22.15 3.68 5.28
N LYS A 144 22.49 3.45 4.01
CA LYS A 144 23.60 2.58 3.58
C LYS A 144 24.93 2.89 4.26
N THR A 145 25.16 4.15 4.62
CA THR A 145 26.42 4.59 5.26
C THR A 145 26.51 4.21 6.74
N THR A 146 25.40 3.87 7.39
CA THR A 146 25.30 3.60 8.82
C THR A 146 24.73 2.23 9.16
N ASP A 147 23.85 1.70 8.31
CA ASP A 147 23.20 0.40 8.49
C ASP A 147 22.95 -0.26 7.11
N LEU A 148 23.87 -1.15 6.73
CA LEU A 148 23.81 -1.89 5.47
C LEU A 148 22.64 -2.87 5.41
N ASN A 149 22.23 -3.45 6.54
CA ASN A 149 21.15 -4.43 6.57
C ASN A 149 19.81 -3.73 6.33
N CYS A 150 19.56 -2.60 6.99
CA CYS A 150 18.39 -1.77 6.74
C CYS A 150 18.35 -1.30 5.28
N SER A 151 19.49 -0.86 4.74
CA SER A 151 19.61 -0.48 3.33
C SER A 151 19.23 -1.63 2.38
N ALA A 152 19.71 -2.85 2.64
CA ALA A 152 19.42 -4.02 1.82
C ALA A 152 17.92 -4.42 1.85
N LEU A 153 17.25 -4.29 3.00
CA LEU A 153 15.81 -4.53 3.11
C LEU A 153 15.01 -3.55 2.26
N VAL A 154 15.35 -2.27 2.31
CA VAL A 154 14.72 -1.23 1.47
C VAL A 154 15.04 -1.46 -0.01
N GLU A 155 16.28 -1.83 -0.34
CA GLU A 155 16.68 -2.14 -1.72
C GLU A 155 15.84 -3.27 -2.32
N ARG A 156 15.64 -4.36 -1.57
CA ARG A 156 14.79 -5.48 -2.00
C ARG A 156 13.35 -5.03 -2.30
N LEU A 157 12.75 -4.20 -1.44
CA LEU A 157 11.44 -3.60 -1.68
C LEU A 157 11.42 -2.74 -2.95
N LEU A 158 12.43 -1.90 -3.15
CA LEU A 158 12.51 -1.01 -4.31
C LEU A 158 12.73 -1.76 -5.62
N LEU A 159 13.46 -2.87 -5.60
CA LEU A 159 13.67 -3.73 -6.76
C LEU A 159 12.39 -4.43 -7.15
N GLU A 160 11.68 -5.01 -6.19
CA GLU A 160 10.42 -5.72 -6.43
C GLU A 160 9.33 -4.80 -7.00
N THR A 161 9.29 -3.56 -6.52
CA THR A 161 8.30 -2.57 -6.96
C THR A 161 8.73 -1.77 -8.18
N LYS A 162 9.93 -2.04 -8.73
CA LYS A 162 10.51 -1.26 -9.83
C LYS A 162 9.68 -1.33 -11.10
N GLU A 163 9.28 -2.53 -11.50
CA GLU A 163 8.48 -2.71 -12.72
C GLU A 163 7.11 -2.00 -12.62
N ILE A 164 6.50 -2.03 -11.43
CA ILE A 164 5.26 -1.32 -11.13
C ILE A 164 5.47 0.20 -11.21
N LYS A 165 6.60 0.70 -10.69
CA LYS A 165 6.97 2.11 -10.77
C LYS A 165 7.21 2.59 -12.20
N ASP A 166 7.91 1.79 -13.00
CA ASP A 166 8.20 2.09 -14.40
C ASP A 166 6.89 2.16 -15.23
N LYS A 167 5.95 1.26 -14.97
CA LYS A 167 4.58 1.30 -15.55
C LYS A 167 3.85 2.61 -15.23
N ARG A 168 3.92 3.12 -13.98
CA ARG A 168 3.33 4.42 -13.61
C ARG A 168 4.03 5.59 -14.30
N HIS A 169 5.36 5.59 -14.35
CA HIS A 169 6.12 6.66 -14.98
C HIS A 169 5.73 6.82 -16.45
N ASN A 170 5.63 5.70 -17.17
CA ASN A 170 5.14 5.69 -18.54
C ASN A 170 3.75 6.32 -18.66
N LYS A 171 2.78 5.96 -17.80
CA LYS A 171 1.44 6.56 -17.82
C LYS A 171 1.47 8.08 -17.65
N ILE A 172 2.23 8.60 -16.69
CA ILE A 172 2.32 10.05 -16.44
C ILE A 172 2.78 10.79 -17.70
N HIS A 173 3.67 10.16 -18.49
CA HIS A 173 4.23 10.76 -19.69
C HIS A 173 3.41 10.52 -20.97
N THR A 174 2.72 9.38 -21.09
CA THR A 174 2.00 9.01 -22.32
C THR A 174 0.48 9.16 -22.22
N GLY A 175 -0.06 9.37 -21.02
CA GLY A 175 -1.51 9.40 -20.75
C GLY A 175 -2.19 8.02 -20.81
N VAL A 176 -1.47 6.97 -21.23
CA VAL A 176 -2.02 5.61 -21.39
C VAL A 176 -1.25 4.65 -20.49
N THR A 177 -1.97 3.98 -19.61
CA THR A 177 -1.44 2.84 -18.86
C THR A 177 -1.55 1.60 -19.74
N LYS A 178 -0.42 1.15 -20.31
CA LYS A 178 -0.30 -0.25 -20.72
C LYS A 178 -0.13 -1.08 -19.45
N ILE A 179 -1.26 -1.47 -18.86
CA ILE A 179 -1.26 -2.33 -17.68
C ILE A 179 -1.04 -3.74 -18.20
N GLY A 180 0.19 -4.25 -18.07
CA GLY A 180 0.53 -5.61 -18.53
C GLY A 180 -0.43 -6.69 -18.05
N TYR A 181 -1.03 -6.53 -16.85
CA TYR A 181 -2.01 -7.46 -16.26
C TYR A 181 -3.33 -7.60 -17.05
N LEU A 182 -3.63 -6.68 -17.98
CA LEU A 182 -4.78 -6.82 -18.91
C LEU A 182 -4.32 -6.94 -20.37
N GLU A 183 -3.02 -6.79 -20.63
CA GLU A 183 -2.44 -6.71 -21.98
C GLU A 183 -2.35 -8.13 -22.59
N GLY A 184 -3.51 -8.67 -22.98
CA GLY A 184 -3.66 -10.03 -23.48
C GLY A 184 -5.04 -10.63 -23.21
N ILE A 185 -5.81 -10.03 -22.30
CA ILE A 185 -7.18 -10.45 -22.01
C ILE A 185 -8.12 -9.80 -23.03
N VAL A 186 -8.82 -10.64 -23.79
CA VAL A 186 -9.91 -10.20 -24.67
C VAL A 186 -11.22 -10.32 -23.90
N PHE A 187 -11.93 -9.19 -23.75
CA PHE A 187 -13.27 -9.16 -23.18
C PHE A 187 -14.29 -9.59 -24.24
N TRP A 188 -14.38 -10.91 -24.45
CA TRP A 188 -15.14 -11.47 -25.57
C TRP A 188 -16.62 -11.13 -25.56
N ASP A 189 -17.24 -11.05 -24.39
CA ASP A 189 -18.65 -10.67 -24.21
C ASP A 189 -18.93 -9.20 -24.58
N GLU A 190 -17.93 -8.32 -24.51
CA GLU A 190 -18.03 -6.96 -24.99
C GLU A 190 -17.83 -6.90 -26.51
N LEU A 191 -16.85 -7.64 -27.01
CA LEU A 191 -16.56 -7.73 -28.44
C LEU A 191 -17.74 -8.32 -29.22
N THR A 192 -18.34 -9.42 -28.74
CA THR A 192 -19.48 -10.08 -29.39
C THR A 192 -20.70 -9.17 -29.45
N LYS A 193 -20.92 -8.32 -28.44
CA LYS A 193 -21.97 -7.29 -28.46
C LYS A 193 -21.71 -6.23 -29.54
N ILE A 194 -20.46 -5.80 -29.71
CA ILE A 194 -20.08 -4.79 -30.71
C ILE A 194 -20.28 -5.32 -32.13
N ILE A 195 -19.93 -6.59 -32.38
CA ILE A 195 -20.06 -7.20 -33.71
C ILE A 195 -21.45 -7.83 -33.97
N GLU A 196 -22.41 -7.63 -33.04
CA GLU A 196 -23.77 -8.18 -33.10
C GLU A 196 -23.81 -9.70 -33.37
N SER A 197 -22.85 -10.43 -32.77
CA SER A 197 -22.75 -11.89 -32.89
C SER A 197 -23.24 -12.60 -31.63
N GLU A 198 -23.76 -13.81 -31.79
CA GLU A 198 -23.92 -14.73 -30.68
C GLU A 198 -22.56 -15.00 -30.04
N ALA A 199 -22.47 -14.83 -28.72
CA ALA A 199 -21.28 -15.13 -27.96
C ALA A 199 -21.24 -16.65 -27.70
N ASP A 200 -20.17 -17.32 -28.15
CA ASP A 200 -19.91 -18.69 -27.70
C ASP A 200 -19.59 -18.66 -26.20
N PRO A 201 -20.34 -19.39 -25.35
CA PRO A 201 -20.09 -19.43 -23.91
C PRO A 201 -18.64 -19.77 -23.53
N ILE A 202 -17.92 -20.51 -24.38
CA ILE A 202 -16.51 -20.84 -24.11
C ILE A 202 -15.60 -19.62 -24.08
N LEU A 203 -15.89 -18.60 -24.87
CA LEU A 203 -15.10 -17.36 -24.95
C LEU A 203 -15.29 -16.49 -23.70
N GLU A 204 -16.48 -16.53 -23.12
CA GLU A 204 -16.78 -15.88 -21.85
C GLU A 204 -16.00 -16.55 -20.72
N VAL A 205 -16.05 -17.89 -20.64
CA VAL A 205 -15.27 -18.66 -19.66
C VAL A 205 -13.76 -18.40 -19.81
N LEU A 206 -13.27 -18.27 -21.05
CA LEU A 206 -11.87 -17.93 -21.31
C LEU A 206 -11.52 -16.53 -20.77
N THR A 207 -12.43 -15.54 -20.95
CA THR A 207 -12.25 -14.18 -20.40
C THR A 207 -12.14 -14.23 -18.88
N ASP A 208 -13.07 -14.92 -18.22
CA ASP A 208 -13.12 -15.03 -16.75
C ASP A 208 -11.90 -15.75 -16.20
N THR A 209 -11.46 -16.83 -16.87
CA THR A 209 -10.27 -17.61 -16.48
C THR A 209 -9.03 -16.74 -16.54
N ASN A 210 -8.80 -16.01 -17.64
CA ASN A 210 -7.62 -15.17 -17.78
C ASN A 210 -7.61 -14.02 -16.75
N ILE A 211 -8.77 -13.42 -16.46
CA ILE A 211 -8.89 -12.39 -15.42
C ILE A 211 -8.53 -12.96 -14.06
N GLN A 212 -9.05 -14.15 -13.73
CA GLN A 212 -8.80 -14.79 -12.45
C GLN A 212 -7.31 -15.15 -12.28
N GLU A 213 -6.66 -15.68 -13.30
CA GLU A 213 -5.22 -15.99 -13.29
C GLU A 213 -4.37 -14.73 -13.03
N GLU A 214 -4.68 -13.62 -13.68
CA GLU A 214 -3.97 -12.35 -13.47
C GLU A 214 -4.21 -11.77 -12.07
N ILE A 215 -5.43 -11.89 -11.52
CA ILE A 215 -5.73 -11.48 -10.14
C ILE A 215 -4.96 -12.33 -9.12
N GLU A 216 -4.80 -13.62 -9.36
CA GLU A 216 -4.04 -14.52 -8.48
C GLU A 216 -2.55 -14.18 -8.47
N LEU A 217 -1.97 -13.89 -9.65
CA LEU A 217 -0.60 -13.40 -9.76
C LEU A 217 -0.42 -12.06 -9.03
N LEU A 218 -1.34 -11.12 -9.25
CA LEU A 218 -1.34 -9.83 -8.58
C LEU A 218 -1.42 -9.97 -7.05
N GLU A 219 -2.29 -10.84 -6.55
CA GLU A 219 -2.41 -11.10 -5.11
C GLU A 219 -1.11 -11.65 -4.53
N LYS A 220 -0.45 -12.57 -5.25
CA LYS A 220 0.85 -13.12 -4.83
C LYS A 220 1.90 -12.01 -4.74
N ASP A 221 1.98 -11.13 -5.74
CA ASP A 221 2.91 -10.00 -5.77
C ASP A 221 2.64 -9.04 -4.59
N ILE A 222 1.37 -8.69 -4.35
CA ILE A 222 0.97 -7.86 -3.22
C ILE A 222 1.42 -8.48 -1.91
N ARG A 223 1.13 -9.78 -1.71
CA ARG A 223 1.50 -10.49 -0.49
C ARG A 223 3.01 -10.46 -0.28
N TYR A 224 3.79 -10.68 -1.32
CA TYR A 224 5.25 -10.63 -1.24
C TYR A 224 5.73 -9.22 -0.86
N VAL A 225 5.22 -8.16 -1.49
CA VAL A 225 5.55 -6.77 -1.14
C VAL A 225 5.21 -6.46 0.33
N ILE A 226 4.07 -6.92 0.83
CA ILE A 226 3.70 -6.74 2.25
C ILE A 226 4.66 -7.51 3.17
N ASP A 227 5.10 -8.70 2.80
CA ASP A 227 6.10 -9.44 3.58
C ASP A 227 7.45 -8.67 3.61
N LEU A 228 7.85 -7.98 2.52
CA LEU A 228 9.03 -7.08 2.52
C LEU A 228 8.87 -5.88 3.45
N VAL A 229 7.67 -5.29 3.48
CA VAL A 229 7.34 -4.20 4.42
C VAL A 229 7.45 -4.68 5.86
N ILE A 230 6.93 -5.87 6.14
CA ILE A 230 7.01 -6.48 7.47
C ILE A 230 8.47 -6.71 7.86
N ASP A 231 9.29 -7.31 6.99
CA ASP A 231 10.73 -7.52 7.21
C ASP A 231 11.42 -6.21 7.62
N PHE A 232 11.13 -5.10 6.91
CA PHE A 232 11.66 -3.79 7.25
C PHE A 232 11.17 -3.29 8.62
N THR A 233 9.86 -3.33 8.88
CA THR A 233 9.30 -2.81 10.15
C THR A 233 9.77 -3.62 11.35
N ASP A 234 9.85 -4.95 11.23
CA ASP A 234 10.35 -5.80 12.30
C ASP A 234 11.84 -5.52 12.57
N TYR A 235 12.66 -5.33 11.54
CA TYR A 235 14.04 -4.88 11.70
C TYR A 235 14.15 -3.53 12.41
N ALA A 236 13.26 -2.58 12.10
CA ALA A 236 13.22 -1.26 12.71
C ALA A 236 12.71 -1.26 14.17
N THR A 237 12.20 -2.39 14.68
CA THR A 237 11.56 -2.47 16.00
C THR A 237 12.49 -2.07 17.13
N ASP A 238 13.72 -2.56 17.15
CA ASP A 238 14.61 -2.31 18.28
C ASP A 238 14.96 -0.81 18.35
N LYS A 239 15.16 -0.18 17.19
CA LYS A 239 15.36 1.27 17.09
C LYS A 239 14.13 2.06 17.55
N PHE A 240 12.94 1.60 17.19
CA PHE A 240 11.69 2.19 17.66
C PHE A 240 11.51 2.07 19.18
N ILE A 241 11.88 0.93 19.78
CA ILE A 241 11.85 0.73 21.23
C ILE A 241 12.84 1.68 21.92
N GLU A 242 14.04 1.87 21.37
CA GLU A 242 15.01 2.85 21.90
C GLU A 242 14.40 4.26 21.98
N ILE A 243 13.71 4.71 20.93
CA ILE A 243 13.02 6.01 20.90
C ILE A 243 11.87 6.03 21.93
N SER A 244 11.15 4.92 22.04
CA SER A 244 9.99 4.81 22.93
C SER A 244 10.36 4.73 24.42
N ASN A 245 11.59 4.34 24.75
CA ASN A 245 12.06 4.22 26.14
C ASN A 245 12.92 5.40 26.61
N ARG A 246 13.51 6.18 25.70
CA ARG A 246 14.18 7.46 26.00
C ARG A 246 13.18 8.54 26.39
#